data_AF-A0A7S0TQT7-F1
#
_entry.id   AF-A0A7S0TQT7-F1
#
_cell.length_a   1.000
_cell.length_b   1.000
_cell.length_c   1.000
_cell.angle_alpha   90.00
_cell.angle_beta   90.00
_cell.angle_gamma   90.00
#
_symmetry.space_group_name_H-M   'P 1'
#
loop_
_entity.id
_entity.type
_entity.pdbx_description
1 polymer ?
#
loop_
_entity_poly.entity_id
_entity_poly.type
_entity_poly.pdbx_seq_one_letter_code
_entity_poly.pdbx_strand_id
1 'polypeptide(L)'
;MLINAVCGFFGSKEMLSNTQEKFSVALFSRRSRYRAGMRFFSRGIDQIGNVSNFVETEQVVWSSAGVSSYVIVRGSIPLYWQEGEAIVTLKPQPEVLRGHNHIAAMTRHLDAMTQRYGDTVAINLVDESGVEGPICEAFRSTIACAYRGCLGSLVPDEWGDSDTPGLSVRYIGFDFHSECGSMASKKGSVSLSRFLSTLEPHMERHGLFFQPAPAHAEEVVNSTQKGVFRVNCIDCLDRTNVFESAASLHAFLQQLATLGLIGEDELAASVFSLRNGYRIPCHRIEREFKHMWANMGDRVSVQYA
;
A
#
# COMPACT_ATOMS: atom_id res chain seq x y z
N MET A 1 -10.99 -20.11 27.67
CA MET A 1 -10.82 -20.12 26.19
C MET A 1 -10.25 -18.77 25.80
N LEU A 2 -9.05 -18.75 25.21
CA LEU A 2 -8.45 -17.51 24.70
C LEU A 2 -8.81 -17.39 23.22
N ILE A 3 -9.34 -16.23 22.81
CA ILE A 3 -9.69 -15.92 21.41
C ILE A 3 -8.76 -14.80 20.95
N ASN A 4 -8.14 -14.97 19.79
CA ASN A 4 -7.31 -13.91 19.20
C ASN A 4 -8.22 -12.78 18.70
N ALA A 5 -7.91 -11.54 19.09
CA ALA A 5 -8.58 -10.34 18.63
C ALA A 5 -7.65 -9.50 17.75
N VAL A 6 -8.25 -8.76 16.82
CA VAL A 6 -7.57 -7.84 15.92
C VAL A 6 -7.87 -6.41 16.36
N CYS A 7 -6.84 -5.57 16.43
CA CYS A 7 -6.99 -4.12 16.52
C CYS A 7 -6.95 -3.53 15.11
N GLY A 8 -7.97 -2.77 14.72
CA GLY A 8 -8.06 -2.20 13.37
C GLY A 8 -9.50 -1.90 12.94
N PHE A 9 -9.86 -2.25 11.71
CA PHE A 9 -11.17 -1.97 11.13
C PHE A 9 -11.74 -3.20 10.42
N PHE A 10 -13.06 -3.32 10.45
CA PHE A 10 -13.83 -4.22 9.61
C PHE A 10 -15.05 -3.47 9.07
N GLY A 11 -15.30 -3.60 7.77
CA GLY A 11 -16.51 -3.12 7.15
C GLY A 11 -16.84 -3.93 5.91
N SER A 12 -18.11 -4.27 5.71
CA SER A 12 -18.57 -5.03 4.56
C SER A 12 -19.79 -4.41 3.90
N LYS A 13 -19.98 -4.70 2.62
CA LYS A 13 -21.10 -4.20 1.82
C LYS A 13 -21.49 -5.24 0.78
N GLU A 14 -22.78 -5.52 0.66
CA GLU A 14 -23.35 -6.22 -0.50
C GLU A 14 -23.55 -5.21 -1.64
N MET A 15 -23.14 -5.59 -2.84
CA MET A 15 -23.20 -4.78 -4.06
C MET A 15 -23.81 -5.59 -5.20
N LEU A 16 -24.21 -4.89 -6.26
CA LEU A 16 -24.71 -5.47 -7.50
C LEU A 16 -23.75 -5.10 -8.63
N SER A 17 -23.40 -6.08 -9.46
CA SER A 17 -22.70 -5.84 -10.72
C SER A 17 -23.61 -5.14 -11.74
N ASN A 18 -23.06 -4.73 -12.88
CA ASN A 18 -23.87 -4.21 -13.97
C ASN A 18 -24.81 -5.29 -14.55
N THR A 19 -24.40 -6.56 -14.50
CA THR A 19 -25.21 -7.72 -14.88
C THR A 19 -26.26 -8.13 -13.85
N GLN A 20 -26.43 -7.34 -12.76
CA GLN A 20 -27.34 -7.61 -11.64
C GLN A 20 -26.96 -8.82 -10.78
N GLU A 21 -25.73 -9.29 -10.89
CA GLU A 21 -25.21 -10.33 -10.00
C GLU A 21 -24.85 -9.73 -8.64
N LYS A 22 -25.23 -10.44 -7.59
CA LYS A 22 -24.91 -10.06 -6.21
C LYS A 22 -23.52 -10.53 -5.85
N PHE A 23 -22.76 -9.62 -5.26
CA PHE A 23 -21.47 -9.95 -4.66
C PHE A 23 -21.28 -9.12 -3.39
N SER A 24 -20.34 -9.54 -2.56
CA SER A 24 -20.01 -8.84 -1.33
C SER A 24 -18.55 -8.42 -1.34
N VAL A 25 -18.30 -7.27 -0.70
CA VAL A 25 -16.95 -6.73 -0.47
C VAL A 25 -16.77 -6.53 1.02
N ALA A 26 -15.60 -6.88 1.54
CA ALA A 26 -15.18 -6.53 2.88
C ALA A 26 -13.79 -5.88 2.86
N LEU A 27 -13.59 -4.91 3.74
CA LEU A 27 -12.29 -4.34 4.07
C LEU A 27 -11.93 -4.72 5.50
N PHE A 28 -10.74 -5.29 5.66
CA PHE A 28 -10.11 -5.55 6.93
C PHE A 28 -8.85 -4.70 7.02
N SER A 29 -8.69 -3.96 8.11
CA SER A 29 -7.40 -3.34 8.45
C SER A 29 -6.93 -3.94 9.76
N ARG A 30 -5.68 -4.38 9.80
CA ARG A 30 -5.04 -5.03 10.95
C ARG A 30 -3.81 -4.22 11.35
N ARG A 31 -3.86 -3.59 12.52
CA ARG A 31 -2.72 -2.86 13.08
C ARG A 31 -1.79 -3.82 13.79
N SER A 32 -0.49 -3.70 13.54
CA SER A 32 0.53 -4.43 14.27
C SER A 32 0.48 -4.06 15.76
N ARG A 33 0.64 -5.08 16.62
CA ARG A 33 0.84 -4.89 18.06
C ARG A 33 2.26 -4.42 18.39
N TYR A 34 3.21 -4.67 17.49
CA TYR A 34 4.61 -4.32 17.69
C TYR A 34 4.83 -2.83 17.39
N ARG A 35 5.63 -2.18 18.24
CA ARG A 35 5.95 -0.75 18.14
C ARG A 35 4.70 0.15 18.00
N ALA A 36 3.58 -0.29 18.59
CA ALA A 36 2.35 0.49 18.63
C ALA A 36 2.52 1.71 19.54
N GLY A 37 2.03 2.87 19.12
CA GLY A 37 2.06 4.09 19.92
C GLY A 37 1.37 5.23 19.19
N MET A 38 1.15 6.33 19.92
CA MET A 38 0.56 7.55 19.37
C MET A 38 1.42 8.10 18.23
N ARG A 39 0.77 8.76 17.27
CA ARG A 39 1.37 9.27 16.04
C ARG A 39 2.67 10.04 16.26
N PHE A 40 2.69 10.95 17.24
CA PHE A 40 3.84 11.83 17.52
C PHE A 40 4.93 11.17 18.37
N PHE A 41 4.65 10.01 18.99
CA PHE A 41 5.55 9.38 19.97
C PHE A 41 6.20 8.10 19.46
N SER A 42 5.57 7.39 18.53
CA SER A 42 6.10 6.16 17.94
C SER A 42 6.38 6.35 16.46
N ARG A 43 7.65 6.60 16.13
CA ARG A 43 8.15 6.79 14.74
C ARG A 43 9.31 5.86 14.41
N GLY A 44 9.39 5.38 13.18
CA GLY A 44 10.55 4.63 12.73
C GLY A 44 10.51 3.13 13.05
N ILE A 45 11.70 2.55 13.14
CA ILE A 45 11.96 1.11 13.27
C ILE A 45 12.54 0.74 14.64
N ASP A 46 12.30 -0.47 15.13
CA ASP A 46 12.98 -1.03 16.31
C ASP A 46 14.24 -1.85 15.95
N GLN A 47 14.88 -2.46 16.94
CA GLN A 47 16.07 -3.28 16.73
C GLN A 47 15.81 -4.59 16.00
N ILE A 48 14.58 -5.11 15.97
CA ILE A 48 14.24 -6.40 15.36
C ILE A 48 13.53 -6.24 14.01
N GLY A 49 13.30 -5.00 13.54
CA GLY A 49 12.76 -4.71 12.22
C GLY A 49 11.28 -4.34 12.19
N ASN A 50 10.63 -4.17 13.34
CA ASN A 50 9.24 -3.70 13.37
C ASN A 50 9.18 -2.19 13.22
N VAL A 51 8.34 -1.72 12.29
CA VAL A 51 8.06 -0.30 12.11
C VAL A 51 6.83 0.12 12.91
N SER A 52 6.84 1.36 13.40
CA SER A 52 5.66 1.96 14.00
C SER A 52 4.51 2.00 13.02
N ASN A 53 3.29 1.93 13.54
CA ASN A 53 2.06 2.15 12.78
C ASN A 53 1.89 1.24 11.56
N PHE A 54 2.52 0.06 11.59
CA PHE A 54 2.33 -0.95 10.56
C PHE A 54 0.87 -1.40 10.51
N VAL A 55 0.26 -1.30 9.34
CA VAL A 55 -1.12 -1.73 9.08
C VAL A 55 -1.15 -2.54 7.80
N GLU A 56 -1.79 -3.69 7.89
CA GLU A 56 -2.14 -4.51 6.74
C GLU A 56 -3.63 -4.30 6.43
N THR A 57 -3.91 -3.85 5.21
CA THR A 57 -5.27 -3.68 4.70
C THR A 57 -5.55 -4.75 3.66
N GLU A 58 -6.63 -5.49 3.85
CA GLU A 58 -7.07 -6.54 2.94
C GLU A 58 -8.49 -6.24 2.46
N GLN A 59 -8.65 -6.27 1.14
CA GLN A 59 -9.95 -6.25 0.50
C GLN A 59 -10.32 -7.65 0.03
N VAL A 60 -11.48 -8.13 0.46
CA VAL A 60 -12.01 -9.44 0.10
C VAL A 60 -13.29 -9.24 -0.69
N VAL A 61 -13.39 -9.91 -1.83
CA VAL A 61 -14.57 -9.90 -2.70
C VAL A 61 -15.04 -11.33 -2.87
N TRP A 62 -16.33 -11.59 -2.71
CA TRP A 62 -16.88 -12.92 -2.94
C TRP A 62 -18.25 -12.90 -3.61
N SER A 63 -18.50 -13.92 -4.41
CA SER A 63 -19.75 -14.17 -5.10
C SER A 63 -20.00 -15.68 -5.18
N SER A 64 -21.01 -16.12 -5.95
CA SER A 64 -21.20 -17.53 -6.27
C SER A 64 -20.03 -18.15 -7.04
N ALA A 65 -19.22 -17.34 -7.72
CA ALA A 65 -18.08 -17.80 -8.51
C ALA A 65 -16.85 -18.15 -7.64
N GLY A 66 -16.73 -17.58 -6.45
CA GLY A 66 -15.58 -17.82 -5.56
C GLY A 66 -15.27 -16.64 -4.65
N VAL A 67 -14.02 -16.62 -4.17
CA VAL A 67 -13.48 -15.60 -3.27
C VAL A 67 -12.16 -15.08 -3.84
N SER A 68 -12.00 -13.76 -3.86
CA SER A 68 -10.73 -13.11 -4.14
C SER A 68 -10.31 -12.21 -2.98
N SER A 69 -9.01 -12.11 -2.75
CA SER A 69 -8.42 -11.22 -1.76
C SER A 69 -7.24 -10.46 -2.34
N TYR A 70 -7.07 -9.21 -1.90
CA TYR A 70 -5.92 -8.36 -2.22
C TYR A 70 -5.46 -7.62 -0.96
N VAL A 71 -4.15 -7.67 -0.71
CA VAL A 71 -3.50 -7.07 0.44
C VAL A 71 -2.61 -5.90 0.02
N ILE A 72 -2.67 -4.82 0.76
CA ILE A 72 -1.74 -3.69 0.70
C ILE A 72 -1.30 -3.33 2.12
N VAL A 73 -0.07 -2.87 2.30
CA VAL A 73 0.45 -2.54 3.64
C VAL A 73 0.98 -1.13 3.70
N ARG A 74 0.91 -0.54 4.88
CA ARG A 74 1.57 0.72 5.21
C ARG A 74 2.30 0.65 6.53
N GLY A 75 3.22 1.58 6.74
CA GLY A 75 3.90 1.76 8.01
C GLY A 75 4.83 2.96 8.02
N SER A 76 5.44 3.22 9.18
CA SER A 76 6.46 4.27 9.29
C SER A 76 7.69 3.97 8.42
N ILE A 77 8.43 5.02 8.04
CA ILE A 77 9.72 4.90 7.34
C ILE A 77 10.64 3.99 8.17
N PRO A 78 11.28 2.94 7.61
CA PRO A 78 12.04 1.94 8.36
C PRO A 78 13.44 2.42 8.76
N LEU A 79 13.51 3.59 9.40
CA LEU A 79 14.73 4.18 9.95
C LEU A 79 14.58 4.41 11.44
N TYR A 80 15.69 4.55 12.16
CA TYR A 80 15.62 5.11 13.51
C TYR A 80 15.44 6.62 13.39
N TRP A 81 14.21 7.11 13.56
CA TRP A 81 13.93 8.54 13.45
C TRP A 81 12.88 8.95 14.47
N GLN A 82 12.90 10.24 14.81
CA GLN A 82 11.97 10.87 15.72
C GLN A 82 11.50 12.20 15.16
N GLU A 83 10.44 12.74 15.75
CA GLU A 83 10.11 14.14 15.60
C GLU A 83 10.95 14.96 16.59
N GLY A 84 11.64 15.99 16.10
CA GLY A 84 12.47 16.87 16.93
C GLY A 84 11.66 17.67 17.95
N GLU A 85 12.32 18.24 18.95
CA GLU A 85 11.64 19.01 19.99
C GLU A 85 10.97 20.27 19.43
N ALA A 86 9.67 20.42 19.69
CA ALA A 86 8.85 21.56 19.24
C ALA A 86 9.12 22.83 20.07
N ILE A 87 10.36 23.33 20.07
CA ILE A 87 10.71 24.50 20.88
C ILE A 87 10.33 25.81 20.18
N VAL A 88 10.20 25.84 18.84
CA VAL A 88 9.96 27.09 18.08
C VAL A 88 8.95 26.98 16.93
N THR A 89 8.75 25.80 16.31
CA THR A 89 7.83 25.62 15.16
C THR A 89 6.59 24.81 15.54
N LEU A 90 5.40 25.22 15.06
CA LEU A 90 4.13 24.48 15.24
C LEU A 90 4.14 23.05 14.66
N LYS A 91 5.15 22.70 13.86
CA LYS A 91 5.40 21.35 13.34
C LYS A 91 6.81 20.88 13.75
N PRO A 92 6.93 19.77 14.51
CA PRO A 92 8.18 19.06 14.71
C PRO A 92 8.77 18.62 13.37
N GLN A 93 10.11 18.63 13.25
CA GLN A 93 10.79 18.19 12.03
C GLN A 93 11.30 16.75 12.18
N PRO A 94 11.29 15.94 11.11
CA PRO A 94 11.87 14.60 11.15
C PRO A 94 13.39 14.68 11.38
N GLU A 95 13.86 13.95 12.38
CA GLU A 95 15.28 13.79 12.67
C GLU A 95 15.67 12.32 12.60
N VAL A 96 16.62 12.00 11.72
CA VAL A 96 17.22 10.66 11.64
C VAL A 96 18.26 10.51 12.75
N LEU A 97 18.06 9.53 13.62
CA LEU A 97 18.89 9.30 14.79
C LEU A 97 20.28 8.80 14.40
N ARG A 98 21.31 9.43 14.95
CA ARG A 98 22.71 9.00 14.78
C ARG A 98 23.06 7.85 15.73
N GLY A 99 24.18 7.16 15.46
CA GLY A 99 24.69 6.08 16.31
C GLY A 99 23.91 4.76 16.24
N HIS A 100 22.87 4.67 15.42
CA HIS A 100 22.08 3.46 15.22
C HIS A 100 22.47 2.75 13.92
N ASN A 101 22.37 1.41 13.91
CA ASN A 101 22.61 0.61 12.72
C ASN A 101 21.34 0.50 11.86
N HIS A 102 21.06 1.55 11.09
CA HIS A 102 19.89 1.63 10.20
C HIS A 102 19.86 0.51 9.17
N ILE A 103 21.00 0.17 8.57
CA ILE A 103 21.11 -0.84 7.53
C ILE A 103 20.69 -2.22 8.06
N ALA A 104 21.19 -2.60 9.24
CA ALA A 104 20.86 -3.91 9.81
C ALA A 104 19.38 -4.02 10.19
N ALA A 105 18.78 -2.95 10.73
CA ALA A 105 17.36 -2.92 11.07
C ALA A 105 16.48 -2.96 9.82
N MET A 106 16.84 -2.16 8.81
CA MET A 106 16.20 -2.15 7.49
C MET A 106 16.24 -3.54 6.86
N THR A 107 17.41 -4.20 6.87
CA THR A 107 17.58 -5.55 6.32
C THR A 107 16.59 -6.53 6.95
N ARG A 108 16.51 -6.56 8.30
CA ARG A 108 15.53 -7.40 9.00
C ARG A 108 14.08 -7.08 8.63
N HIS A 109 13.77 -5.80 8.45
CA HIS A 109 12.43 -5.38 8.00
C HIS A 109 12.11 -5.91 6.60
N LEU A 110 13.04 -5.75 5.66
CA LEU A 110 12.87 -6.21 4.28
C LEU A 110 12.80 -7.74 4.18
N ASP A 111 13.58 -8.46 4.98
CA ASP A 111 13.52 -9.92 5.08
C ASP A 111 12.14 -10.37 5.58
N ALA A 112 11.62 -9.74 6.64
CA ALA A 112 10.30 -10.04 7.17
C ALA A 112 9.17 -9.72 6.16
N MET A 113 9.31 -8.63 5.40
CA MET A 113 8.39 -8.28 4.31
C MET A 113 8.42 -9.32 3.20
N THR A 114 9.60 -9.71 2.74
CA THR A 114 9.80 -10.71 1.68
C THR A 114 9.27 -12.07 2.09
N GLN A 115 9.56 -12.50 3.32
CA GLN A 115 9.08 -13.78 3.84
C GLN A 115 7.56 -13.85 3.93
N ARG A 116 6.91 -12.73 4.25
CA ARG A 116 5.45 -12.69 4.46
C ARG A 116 4.67 -12.45 3.19
N TYR A 117 5.12 -11.53 2.34
CA TYR A 117 4.35 -11.03 1.20
C TYR A 117 4.99 -11.35 -0.15
N GLY A 118 6.24 -11.80 -0.17
CA GLY A 118 7.01 -11.97 -1.40
C GLY A 118 7.53 -10.63 -1.93
N ASP A 119 7.35 -10.41 -3.23
CA ASP A 119 7.84 -9.22 -3.94
C ASP A 119 7.27 -7.94 -3.32
N THR A 120 8.10 -7.02 -2.85
CA THR A 120 7.65 -5.85 -2.11
C THR A 120 8.05 -4.59 -2.83
N VAL A 121 7.09 -3.75 -3.20
CA VAL A 121 7.37 -2.42 -3.77
C VAL A 121 7.13 -1.36 -2.70
N ALA A 122 8.20 -0.79 -2.17
CA ALA A 122 8.18 0.29 -1.19
C ALA A 122 7.90 1.63 -1.88
N ILE A 123 6.69 2.16 -1.67
CA ILE A 123 6.26 3.46 -2.18
C ILE A 123 6.50 4.51 -1.09
N ASN A 124 7.35 5.48 -1.39
CA ASN A 124 7.66 6.59 -0.50
C ASN A 124 6.94 7.86 -0.97
N LEU A 125 5.94 8.31 -0.21
CA LEU A 125 5.12 9.49 -0.53
C LEU A 125 5.63 10.79 0.12
N VAL A 126 6.85 10.77 0.65
CA VAL A 126 7.49 11.86 1.40
C VAL A 126 8.01 12.90 0.41
N ASP A 127 7.97 14.17 0.83
CA ASP A 127 8.44 15.27 -0.01
C ASP A 127 9.96 15.15 -0.18
N GLU A 128 10.43 15.24 -1.43
CA GLU A 128 11.87 15.11 -1.72
C GLU A 128 12.63 16.39 -1.36
N SER A 129 11.89 17.50 -1.24
CA SER A 129 12.41 18.82 -0.95
C SER A 129 11.97 19.35 0.41
N GLY A 130 12.61 20.43 0.85
CA GLY A 130 12.27 21.08 2.12
C GLY A 130 12.70 20.25 3.32
N VAL A 131 11.83 20.20 4.33
CA VAL A 131 12.15 19.65 5.65
C VAL A 131 12.10 18.12 5.70
N GLU A 132 11.36 17.48 4.80
CA GLU A 132 11.28 16.02 4.71
C GLU A 132 12.41 15.43 3.85
N GLY A 133 13.13 16.26 3.09
CA GLY A 133 14.20 15.84 2.19
C GLY A 133 15.31 15.01 2.85
N PRO A 134 15.85 15.40 4.03
CA PRO A 134 16.89 14.62 4.71
C PRO A 134 16.48 13.19 5.08
N ILE A 135 15.24 13.00 5.54
CA ILE A 135 14.74 11.65 5.88
C ILE A 135 14.39 10.86 4.61
N CYS A 136 13.91 11.52 3.56
CA CYS A 136 13.69 10.91 2.25
C CYS A 136 15.00 10.34 1.68
N GLU A 137 16.07 11.14 1.69
CA GLU A 137 17.40 10.73 1.22
C GLU A 137 18.02 9.63 2.11
N ALA A 138 17.89 9.76 3.42
CA ALA A 138 18.34 8.71 4.35
C ALA A 138 17.62 7.38 4.10
N PHE A 139 16.33 7.41 3.77
CA PHE A 139 15.58 6.20 3.47
C PHE A 139 16.03 5.58 2.15
N ARG A 140 16.12 6.39 1.09
CA ARG A 140 16.58 5.99 -0.23
C ARG A 140 17.97 5.35 -0.18
N SER A 141 18.91 5.97 0.53
CA SER A 141 20.28 5.44 0.68
C SER A 141 20.34 4.19 1.56
N THR A 142 19.63 4.17 2.69
CA THR A 142 19.66 3.02 3.62
C THR A 142 19.02 1.79 3.00
N ILE A 143 17.87 1.96 2.34
CA ILE A 143 17.20 0.84 1.68
C ILE A 143 18.15 0.28 0.61
N ALA A 144 18.85 1.12 -0.17
CA ALA A 144 19.85 0.72 -1.17
C ALA A 144 21.00 -0.10 -0.58
N CYS A 145 21.53 0.35 0.55
CA CYS A 145 22.61 -0.34 1.23
C CYS A 145 22.14 -1.69 1.80
N ALA A 146 20.92 -1.76 2.36
CA ALA A 146 20.35 -3.01 2.84
C ALA A 146 20.17 -4.02 1.68
N TYR A 147 19.69 -3.56 0.52
CA TYR A 147 19.61 -4.39 -0.69
C TYR A 147 20.96 -4.94 -1.15
N ARG A 148 21.96 -4.07 -1.26
CA ARG A 148 23.31 -4.46 -1.69
C ARG A 148 23.95 -5.45 -0.71
N GLY A 149 23.70 -5.27 0.59
CA GLY A 149 24.14 -6.21 1.62
C GLY A 149 23.55 -7.61 1.46
N CYS A 150 22.30 -7.73 1.01
CA CYS A 150 21.62 -9.02 0.82
C CYS A 150 22.01 -9.74 -0.47
N LEU A 151 22.38 -9.03 -1.54
CA LEU A 151 22.64 -9.60 -2.89
C LEU A 151 24.12 -9.64 -3.29
N GLY A 152 25.03 -9.10 -2.47
CA GLY A 152 26.43 -8.89 -2.85
C GLY A 152 26.61 -7.80 -3.91
N SER A 153 27.84 -7.61 -4.39
CA SER A 153 28.26 -6.54 -5.33
C SER A 153 27.64 -6.60 -6.75
N LEU A 154 26.49 -7.24 -6.94
CA LEU A 154 25.85 -7.48 -8.24
C LEU A 154 24.89 -6.35 -8.68
N VAL A 155 24.79 -5.25 -7.93
CA VAL A 155 23.86 -4.14 -8.25
C VAL A 155 24.66 -2.92 -8.73
N PRO A 156 24.36 -2.36 -9.92
CA PRO A 156 24.99 -1.12 -10.42
C PRO A 156 24.81 0.07 -9.46
N ASP A 157 25.74 1.03 -9.53
CA ASP A 157 25.76 2.24 -8.69
C ASP A 157 24.56 3.17 -8.94
N GLU A 158 23.92 3.07 -10.10
CA GLU A 158 22.77 3.87 -10.48
C GLU A 158 21.47 3.11 -10.16
N TRP A 159 20.81 3.52 -9.07
CA TRP A 159 19.43 3.14 -8.81
C TRP A 159 18.53 3.82 -9.85
N GLY A 160 18.32 3.15 -10.97
CA GLY A 160 17.40 3.57 -12.02
C GLY A 160 16.81 2.36 -12.73
N ASP A 161 15.48 2.24 -12.68
CA ASP A 161 14.63 1.52 -13.64
C ASP A 161 14.84 0.03 -13.93
N SER A 162 15.86 -0.63 -13.36
CA SER A 162 16.14 -2.01 -13.74
C SER A 162 15.17 -2.98 -13.06
N ASP A 163 14.29 -3.54 -13.88
CA ASP A 163 13.49 -4.73 -13.63
C ASP A 163 14.39 -5.98 -13.49
N THR A 164 15.43 -5.86 -12.64
CA THR A 164 16.49 -6.87 -12.52
C THR A 164 15.86 -8.15 -11.98
N PRO A 165 15.87 -9.25 -12.76
CA PRO A 165 15.25 -10.50 -12.35
C PRO A 165 15.85 -11.00 -11.03
N GLY A 166 15.00 -11.35 -10.07
CA GLY A 166 15.41 -11.89 -8.76
C GLY A 166 15.42 -10.87 -7.61
N LEU A 167 15.11 -9.59 -7.86
CA LEU A 167 14.90 -8.60 -6.80
C LEU A 167 13.53 -8.80 -6.13
N SER A 168 13.53 -9.14 -4.84
CA SER A 168 12.29 -9.29 -4.04
C SER A 168 11.80 -8.01 -3.40
N VAL A 169 12.56 -6.91 -3.39
CA VAL A 169 12.05 -5.63 -2.89
C VAL A 169 12.51 -4.49 -3.84
N ARG A 170 11.67 -3.47 -4.07
CA ARG A 170 11.93 -2.28 -4.90
C ARG A 170 11.55 -1.00 -4.14
N TYR A 171 12.18 0.14 -4.45
CA TYR A 171 11.84 1.45 -3.90
C TYR A 171 11.43 2.40 -5.02
N ILE A 172 10.33 3.12 -4.82
CA ILE A 172 9.84 4.14 -5.73
C ILE A 172 9.44 5.36 -4.90
N GLY A 173 10.09 6.49 -5.18
CA GLY A 173 9.73 7.80 -4.62
C GLY A 173 8.62 8.44 -5.44
N PHE A 174 7.68 9.10 -4.76
CA PHE A 174 6.65 9.92 -5.37
C PHE A 174 6.38 11.12 -4.45
N ASP A 175 6.94 12.28 -4.80
CA ASP A 175 6.72 13.53 -4.04
C ASP A 175 5.26 13.96 -4.20
N PHE A 176 4.42 13.50 -3.27
CA PHE A 176 2.98 13.65 -3.38
C PHE A 176 2.55 15.13 -3.34
N HIS A 177 3.22 16.00 -2.57
CA HIS A 177 2.84 17.41 -2.51
C HIS A 177 3.20 18.15 -3.79
N SER A 178 4.39 17.92 -4.36
CA SER A 178 4.79 18.58 -5.60
C SER A 178 3.95 18.09 -6.80
N GLU A 179 3.65 16.78 -6.82
CA GLU A 179 2.91 16.13 -7.90
C GLU A 179 1.41 16.39 -7.85
N CYS A 180 0.81 16.33 -6.65
CA CYS A 180 -0.64 16.43 -6.49
C CYS A 180 -1.15 17.79 -6.00
N GLY A 181 -0.28 18.65 -5.46
CA GLY A 181 -0.67 19.93 -4.86
C GLY A 181 -1.53 19.75 -3.61
N SER A 182 -2.45 20.67 -3.34
CA SER A 182 -3.45 20.47 -2.29
C SER A 182 -4.35 19.27 -2.63
N MET A 183 -4.51 18.36 -1.65
CA MET A 183 -5.40 17.20 -1.74
C MET A 183 -6.79 17.62 -2.27
N ALA A 184 -7.29 16.90 -3.28
CA ALA A 184 -8.55 17.11 -4.02
C ALA A 184 -8.52 17.99 -5.30
N SER A 185 -7.35 18.39 -5.82
CA SER A 185 -7.29 19.04 -7.13
C SER A 185 -7.44 18.05 -8.31
N LYS A 186 -8.09 18.46 -9.42
CA LYS A 186 -8.16 17.65 -10.65
C LYS A 186 -6.76 17.27 -11.17
N LYS A 187 -5.79 18.18 -11.02
CA LYS A 187 -4.38 17.94 -11.37
C LYS A 187 -3.80 16.80 -10.53
N GLY A 188 -4.07 16.78 -9.23
CA GLY A 188 -3.56 15.74 -8.35
C GLY A 188 -4.14 14.37 -8.61
N SER A 189 -5.43 14.27 -8.92
CA SER A 189 -6.03 12.99 -9.34
C SER A 189 -5.39 12.47 -10.62
N VAL A 190 -5.09 13.34 -11.59
CA VAL A 190 -4.44 12.94 -12.85
C VAL A 190 -2.97 12.54 -12.63
N SER A 191 -2.22 13.27 -11.79
CA SER A 191 -0.83 12.90 -11.50
C SER A 191 -0.76 11.55 -10.79
N LEU A 192 -1.59 11.33 -9.76
CA LEU A 192 -1.69 10.04 -9.08
C LEU A 192 -2.09 8.92 -10.04
N SER A 193 -3.03 9.18 -10.95
CA SER A 193 -3.44 8.19 -11.96
C SER A 193 -2.30 7.81 -12.91
N ARG A 194 -1.52 8.80 -13.35
CA ARG A 194 -0.33 8.58 -14.18
C ARG A 194 0.72 7.76 -13.43
N PHE A 195 0.95 8.07 -12.15
CA PHE A 195 1.86 7.31 -11.31
C PHE A 195 1.38 5.87 -11.11
N LEU A 196 0.11 5.65 -10.80
CA LEU A 196 -0.45 4.29 -10.69
C LEU A 196 -0.32 3.50 -11.99
N SER A 197 -0.41 4.16 -13.15
CA SER A 197 -0.18 3.54 -14.45
C SER A 197 1.25 2.98 -14.59
N THR A 198 2.26 3.62 -13.98
CA THR A 198 3.63 3.09 -13.99
C THR A 198 3.81 1.89 -13.06
N LEU A 199 2.88 1.69 -12.11
CA LEU A 199 2.90 0.58 -11.15
C LEU A 199 2.12 -0.65 -11.64
N GLU A 200 1.39 -0.56 -12.75
CA GLU A 200 0.59 -1.67 -13.30
C GLU A 200 1.42 -2.95 -13.55
N PRO A 201 2.65 -2.90 -14.11
CA PRO A 201 3.47 -4.11 -14.26
C PRO A 201 3.79 -4.79 -12.92
N HIS A 202 3.92 -4.01 -11.85
CA HIS A 202 4.10 -4.54 -10.49
C HIS A 202 2.79 -5.12 -9.93
N MET A 203 1.64 -4.49 -10.20
CA MET A 203 0.33 -5.03 -9.83
C MET A 203 0.09 -6.41 -10.49
N GLU A 204 0.40 -6.54 -11.77
CA GLU A 204 0.30 -7.81 -12.51
C GLU A 204 1.23 -8.88 -11.93
N ARG A 205 2.48 -8.51 -11.61
CA ARG A 205 3.46 -9.42 -10.99
C ARG A 205 3.04 -9.86 -9.58
N HIS A 206 2.53 -8.93 -8.77
CA HIS A 206 2.01 -9.24 -7.44
C HIS A 206 0.79 -10.16 -7.54
N GLY A 207 -0.07 -9.94 -8.53
CA GLY A 207 -1.31 -10.68 -8.71
C GLY A 207 -2.27 -10.50 -7.54
N LEU A 208 -3.25 -11.39 -7.47
CA LEU A 208 -4.28 -11.42 -6.44
C LEU A 208 -4.46 -12.86 -5.93
N PHE A 209 -5.01 -12.99 -4.73
CA PHE A 209 -5.52 -14.27 -4.29
C PHE A 209 -6.86 -14.53 -4.95
N PHE A 210 -7.05 -15.74 -5.47
CA PHE A 210 -8.34 -16.21 -5.97
C PHE A 210 -8.52 -17.69 -5.67
N GLN A 211 -9.69 -18.01 -5.13
CA GLN A 211 -10.14 -19.37 -4.93
C GLN A 211 -11.54 -19.51 -5.55
N PRO A 212 -11.70 -20.35 -6.59
CA PRO A 212 -13.01 -20.59 -7.20
C PRO A 212 -13.93 -21.31 -6.22
N ALA A 213 -15.24 -21.14 -6.41
CA ALA A 213 -16.24 -21.95 -5.72
C ALA A 213 -16.06 -23.43 -6.08
N PRO A 214 -16.44 -24.38 -5.20
CA PRO A 214 -16.26 -25.81 -5.45
C PRO A 214 -16.86 -26.29 -6.78
N ALA A 215 -17.98 -25.68 -7.21
CA ALA A 215 -18.63 -26.00 -8.48
C ALA A 215 -17.80 -25.61 -9.73
N HIS A 216 -16.85 -24.69 -9.58
CA HIS A 216 -15.98 -24.18 -10.66
C HIS A 216 -14.51 -24.52 -10.44
N ALA A 217 -14.20 -25.36 -9.45
CA ALA A 217 -12.82 -25.65 -9.03
C ALA A 217 -12.01 -26.46 -10.06
N GLU A 218 -12.67 -27.17 -10.97
CA GLU A 218 -12.00 -27.92 -12.05
C GLU A 218 -11.74 -27.04 -13.30
N GLU A 219 -12.43 -25.90 -13.43
CA GLU A 219 -12.36 -25.03 -14.60
C GLU A 219 -11.40 -23.84 -14.41
N VAL A 220 -11.19 -23.39 -13.17
CA VAL A 220 -10.40 -22.18 -12.88
C VAL A 220 -9.26 -22.48 -11.92
N VAL A 221 -8.05 -22.06 -12.29
CA VAL A 221 -6.84 -22.24 -11.48
C VAL A 221 -6.84 -21.27 -10.30
N ASN A 222 -6.55 -21.77 -9.11
CA ASN A 222 -6.36 -20.93 -7.93
C ASN A 222 -5.12 -20.02 -8.08
N SER A 223 -5.16 -18.86 -7.45
CA SER A 223 -4.01 -17.95 -7.44
C SER A 223 -3.72 -17.43 -6.04
N THR A 224 -2.47 -17.08 -5.81
CA THR A 224 -1.99 -16.44 -4.59
C THR A 224 -1.35 -15.12 -4.96
N GLN A 225 -1.56 -14.09 -4.14
CA GLN A 225 -0.80 -12.85 -4.25
C GLN A 225 0.67 -13.13 -3.88
N LYS A 226 1.60 -12.74 -4.76
CA LYS A 226 3.05 -13.00 -4.68
C LYS A 226 3.86 -11.76 -4.30
N GLY A 227 3.19 -10.63 -4.10
CA GLY A 227 3.84 -9.38 -3.74
C GLY A 227 2.90 -8.34 -3.17
N VAL A 228 3.44 -7.23 -2.66
CA VAL A 228 2.68 -6.19 -1.97
C VAL A 228 3.26 -4.80 -2.22
N PHE A 229 2.40 -3.78 -2.27
CA PHE A 229 2.87 -2.41 -2.09
C PHE A 229 3.00 -2.09 -0.60
N ARG A 230 4.18 -1.63 -0.20
CA ARG A 230 4.44 -1.08 1.13
C ARG A 230 4.48 0.44 1.03
N VAL A 231 3.45 1.10 1.52
CA VAL A 231 3.31 2.55 1.40
C VAL A 231 3.77 3.21 2.69
N ASN A 232 4.60 4.25 2.60
CA ASN A 232 4.93 5.06 3.76
C ASN A 232 4.82 6.54 3.48
N CYS A 233 4.53 7.27 4.55
CA CYS A 233 4.56 8.72 4.63
C CYS A 233 5.02 9.10 6.04
N ILE A 234 5.57 10.29 6.19
CA ILE A 234 5.95 10.85 7.49
C ILE A 234 4.71 11.23 8.31
N ASP A 235 3.72 11.88 7.68
CA ASP A 235 2.71 12.62 8.44
C ASP A 235 1.32 12.73 7.82
N CYS A 236 0.81 11.66 7.23
CA CYS A 236 -0.64 11.59 7.06
C CYS A 236 -1.07 10.19 6.64
N LEU A 237 -1.96 9.67 7.48
CA LEU A 237 -2.88 8.63 7.07
C LEU A 237 -3.57 9.01 5.74
N ASP A 238 -3.88 10.29 5.55
CA ASP A 238 -4.62 10.78 4.38
C ASP A 238 -3.89 10.52 3.05
N ARG A 239 -2.61 10.91 2.90
CA ARG A 239 -1.84 10.63 1.67
C ARG A 239 -1.73 9.13 1.42
N THR A 240 -1.40 8.36 2.46
CA THR A 240 -1.28 6.89 2.34
C THR A 240 -2.62 6.25 2.00
N ASN A 241 -3.72 6.66 2.63
CA ASN A 241 -5.06 6.10 2.41
C ASN A 241 -5.60 6.46 1.02
N VAL A 242 -5.29 7.68 0.52
CA VAL A 242 -5.62 8.08 -0.85
C VAL A 242 -4.88 7.20 -1.85
N PHE A 243 -3.56 7.02 -1.68
CA PHE A 243 -2.78 6.15 -2.55
C PHE A 243 -3.26 4.69 -2.47
N GLU A 244 -3.41 4.15 -1.26
CA GLU A 244 -3.84 2.77 -1.04
C GLU A 244 -5.23 2.52 -1.63
N SER A 245 -6.19 3.43 -1.43
CA SER A 245 -7.53 3.32 -2.00
C SER A 245 -7.49 3.34 -3.52
N ALA A 246 -6.68 4.23 -4.12
CA ALA A 246 -6.56 4.31 -5.57
C ALA A 246 -5.90 3.07 -6.16
N ALA A 247 -4.77 2.60 -5.60
CA ALA A 247 -4.13 1.36 -6.02
C ALA A 247 -5.05 0.13 -5.84
N SER A 248 -5.78 0.09 -4.74
CA SER A 248 -6.69 -1.02 -4.44
C SER A 248 -7.94 -1.00 -5.32
N LEU A 249 -8.33 0.14 -5.90
CA LEU A 249 -9.38 0.22 -6.91
C LEU A 249 -8.96 -0.47 -8.22
N HIS A 250 -7.69 -0.36 -8.63
CA HIS A 250 -7.17 -1.13 -9.77
C HIS A 250 -7.25 -2.63 -9.49
N ALA A 251 -6.78 -3.06 -8.30
CA ALA A 251 -6.89 -4.46 -7.89
C ALA A 251 -8.36 -4.92 -7.82
N PHE A 252 -9.26 -4.07 -7.32
CA PHE A 252 -10.68 -4.39 -7.18
C PHE A 252 -11.33 -4.67 -8.54
N LEU A 253 -11.02 -3.89 -9.58
CA LEU A 253 -11.50 -4.17 -10.94
C LEU A 253 -11.02 -5.55 -11.44
N GLN A 254 -9.77 -5.91 -11.17
CA GLN A 254 -9.24 -7.24 -11.51
C GLN A 254 -9.95 -8.36 -10.72
N GLN A 255 -10.28 -8.13 -9.44
CA GLN A 255 -11.06 -9.08 -8.65
C GLN A 255 -12.48 -9.27 -9.23
N LEU A 256 -13.14 -8.18 -9.63
CA LEU A 256 -14.46 -8.23 -10.27
C LEU A 256 -14.40 -9.02 -11.58
N ALA A 257 -13.38 -8.77 -12.42
CA ALA A 257 -13.19 -9.49 -13.67
C ALA A 257 -12.90 -10.99 -13.43
N THR A 258 -12.04 -11.31 -12.46
CA THR A 258 -11.71 -12.69 -12.07
C THR A 258 -12.94 -13.45 -11.58
N LEU A 259 -13.87 -12.76 -10.90
CA LEU A 259 -15.14 -13.32 -10.44
C LEU A 259 -16.24 -13.34 -11.50
N GLY A 260 -15.96 -12.91 -12.74
CA GLY A 260 -16.94 -12.82 -13.82
C GLY A 260 -18.00 -11.72 -13.63
N LEU A 261 -17.82 -10.81 -12.67
CA LEU A 261 -18.77 -9.74 -12.34
C LEU A 261 -18.72 -8.58 -13.34
N ILE A 262 -17.61 -8.43 -14.06
CA ILE A 262 -17.44 -7.51 -15.20
C ILE A 262 -16.71 -8.22 -16.34
N GLY A 263 -17.05 -7.89 -17.59
CA GLY A 263 -16.39 -8.45 -18.77
C GLY A 263 -15.10 -7.70 -19.15
N GLU A 264 -14.37 -8.23 -20.14
CA GLU A 264 -13.11 -7.64 -20.63
C GLU A 264 -13.26 -6.19 -21.12
N ASP A 265 -14.34 -5.90 -21.88
CA ASP A 265 -14.61 -4.54 -22.38
C ASP A 265 -14.86 -3.55 -21.25
N GLU A 266 -15.61 -3.96 -20.21
CA GLU A 266 -15.88 -3.11 -19.05
C GLU A 266 -14.62 -2.91 -18.20
N LEU A 267 -13.80 -3.95 -18.05
CA LEU A 267 -12.50 -3.85 -17.38
C LEU A 267 -11.60 -2.88 -18.13
N ALA A 268 -11.46 -3.02 -19.45
CA ALA A 268 -10.64 -2.14 -20.29
C ALA A 268 -11.11 -0.68 -20.22
N ALA A 269 -12.42 -0.44 -20.29
CA ALA A 269 -12.99 0.89 -20.14
C ALA A 269 -12.73 1.47 -18.73
N SER A 270 -12.84 0.66 -17.69
CA SER A 270 -12.58 1.06 -16.30
C SER A 270 -11.10 1.42 -16.08
N VAL A 271 -10.17 0.57 -16.57
CA VAL A 271 -8.73 0.84 -16.52
C VAL A 271 -8.38 2.10 -17.31
N PHE A 272 -8.94 2.28 -18.50
CA PHE A 272 -8.77 3.52 -19.27
C PHE A 272 -9.23 4.75 -18.49
N SER A 273 -10.40 4.69 -17.84
CA SER A 273 -10.87 5.76 -16.96
C SER A 273 -9.89 6.05 -15.83
N LEU A 274 -9.41 5.03 -15.13
CA LEU A 274 -8.47 5.20 -14.03
C LEU A 274 -7.17 5.86 -14.49
N ARG A 275 -6.55 5.40 -15.58
CA ARG A 275 -5.31 5.98 -16.13
C ARG A 275 -5.42 7.47 -16.46
N ASN A 276 -6.61 7.93 -16.83
CA ASN A 276 -6.89 9.31 -17.19
C ASN A 276 -7.47 10.15 -16.03
N GLY A 277 -7.62 9.57 -14.84
CA GLY A 277 -8.22 10.25 -13.68
C GLY A 277 -9.72 10.50 -13.82
N TYR A 278 -10.40 9.72 -14.65
CA TYR A 278 -11.86 9.73 -14.79
C TYR A 278 -12.52 8.74 -13.83
N ARG A 279 -13.84 8.86 -13.68
CA ARG A 279 -14.64 7.87 -12.95
C ARG A 279 -14.77 6.59 -13.79
N ILE A 280 -14.79 5.43 -13.15
CA ILE A 280 -15.02 4.16 -13.85
C ILE A 280 -16.49 4.10 -14.32
N PRO A 281 -16.80 3.41 -15.42
CA PRO A 281 -18.17 3.28 -15.93
C PRO A 281 -19.19 2.87 -14.86
N CYS A 282 -18.82 1.96 -13.95
CA CYS A 282 -19.66 1.58 -12.84
C CYS A 282 -19.57 2.55 -11.64
N HIS A 283 -20.14 3.75 -11.80
CA HIS A 283 -20.11 4.82 -10.79
C HIS A 283 -20.65 4.41 -9.42
N ARG A 284 -21.64 3.50 -9.37
CA ARG A 284 -22.21 3.02 -8.11
C ARG A 284 -21.18 2.22 -7.32
N ILE A 285 -20.53 1.26 -7.97
CA ILE A 285 -19.50 0.41 -7.35
C ILE A 285 -18.32 1.28 -6.88
N GLU A 286 -17.85 2.19 -7.74
CA GLU A 286 -16.76 3.12 -7.40
C GLU A 286 -17.07 3.93 -6.15
N ARG A 287 -18.28 4.48 -6.07
CA ARG A 287 -18.71 5.30 -4.94
C ARG A 287 -18.74 4.50 -3.64
N GLU A 288 -19.38 3.33 -3.64
CA GLU A 288 -19.46 2.51 -2.43
C GLU A 288 -18.06 2.05 -1.98
N PHE A 289 -17.19 1.68 -2.93
CA PHE A 289 -15.80 1.33 -2.64
C PHE A 289 -15.05 2.49 -1.98
N LYS A 290 -15.11 3.69 -2.57
CA LYS A 290 -14.47 4.89 -1.99
C LYS A 290 -15.02 5.25 -0.62
N HIS A 291 -16.32 5.08 -0.39
CA HIS A 291 -16.93 5.29 0.92
C HIS A 291 -16.42 4.28 1.96
N MET A 292 -16.24 3.01 1.59
CA MET A 292 -15.66 2.01 2.49
C MET A 292 -14.21 2.35 2.88
N TRP A 293 -13.39 2.78 1.92
CA TRP A 293 -12.01 3.22 2.16
C TRP A 293 -11.91 4.51 2.98
N ALA A 294 -12.83 5.46 2.77
CA ALA A 294 -12.90 6.67 3.59
C ALA A 294 -13.22 6.33 5.05
N ASN A 295 -14.26 5.50 5.28
CA ASN A 295 -14.62 5.03 6.63
C ASN A 295 -13.47 4.27 7.31
N MET A 296 -12.74 3.44 6.57
CA MET A 296 -11.57 2.73 7.09
C MET A 296 -10.47 3.71 7.48
N GLY A 297 -10.15 4.69 6.63
CA GLY A 297 -9.21 5.77 6.92
C GLY A 297 -9.58 6.50 8.22
N ASP A 298 -10.81 6.97 8.34
CA ASP A 298 -11.30 7.67 9.54
C ASP A 298 -11.14 6.81 10.81
N ARG A 299 -11.48 5.52 10.74
CA ARG A 299 -11.43 4.62 11.91
C ARG A 299 -10.01 4.25 12.30
N VAL A 300 -9.13 4.05 11.34
CA VAL A 300 -7.73 3.75 11.63
C VAL A 300 -7.02 5.02 12.11
N SER A 301 -7.46 6.22 11.69
CA SER A 301 -6.95 7.52 12.18
C SER A 301 -7.09 7.68 13.70
N VAL A 302 -8.24 7.31 14.25
CA VAL A 302 -8.54 7.40 15.68
C VAL A 302 -7.60 6.53 16.52
N GLN A 303 -7.04 5.47 15.94
CA GLN A 303 -6.13 4.58 16.65
C GLN A 303 -4.73 5.20 16.81
N TYR A 304 -4.38 6.18 15.99
CA TYR A 304 -3.11 6.90 16.06
C TYR A 304 -3.17 8.20 16.85
N ALA A 305 -4.40 8.68 17.14
CA ALA A 305 -4.65 9.90 17.88
C ALA A 305 -4.25 9.77 19.36
#